data_AF-A0A536SD95-F1
#
_entry.id   AF-A0A536SD95-F1
#
_cell.length_a   1.000
_cell.length_b   1.000
_cell.length_c   1.000
_cell.angle_alpha   90.00
_cell.angle_beta   90.00
_cell.angle_gamma   90.00
#
_symmetry.space_group_name_H-M   'P 1'
#
loop_
_entity.id
_entity.type
_entity.pdbx_description
1 polymer ?
#
loop_
_entity_poly.entity_id
_entity_poly.type
_entity_poly.pdbx_seq_one_letter_code
_entity_poly.pdbx_strand_id
1 'polypeptide(L)'
;MTTRTAALLAAALAIAAALGYWGVSAYRKSELQKAVTALVEDTSERLQAAFAIETGTAPADQTVGRLDDHAQEVDKHVLELRGMSASPNRALVDAAEEYMLTVRQILRNQAASHRYRIQVSASDRALRDHMRAAKRRSASWIQEALRAKDRLEKDYFDYRLSAEALARLLESYPDARKKLALHVGGALLADEAAATSARRRALDSARRLAGEVERARQLAAVR
;
A
#
# COMPACT_ATOMS: atom_id res chain seq x y z
N MET A 1 -64.35 -29.56 6.26
CA MET A 1 -63.80 -28.54 7.19
C MET A 1 -62.31 -28.74 7.50
N THR A 2 -61.75 -29.95 7.36
CA THR A 2 -60.34 -30.30 7.62
C THR A 2 -59.31 -29.71 6.63
N THR A 3 -59.70 -29.47 5.38
CA THR A 3 -58.80 -28.92 4.34
C THR A 3 -58.48 -27.44 4.54
N ARG A 4 -59.41 -26.65 5.06
CA ARG A 4 -59.24 -25.20 5.26
C ARG A 4 -58.33 -24.89 6.46
N THR A 5 -58.43 -25.66 7.53
CA THR A 5 -57.54 -25.56 8.70
C THR A 5 -56.12 -26.03 8.37
N ALA A 6 -55.97 -27.11 7.59
CA ALA A 6 -54.66 -27.57 7.10
C ALA A 6 -53.97 -26.53 6.20
N ALA A 7 -54.72 -25.89 5.28
CA ALA A 7 -54.19 -24.82 4.43
C ALA A 7 -53.76 -23.58 5.22
N LEU A 8 -54.53 -23.19 6.25
CA LEU A 8 -54.18 -22.07 7.13
C LEU A 8 -52.93 -22.36 7.97
N LEU A 9 -52.78 -23.59 8.47
CA LEU A 9 -51.58 -24.01 9.21
C LEU A 9 -50.34 -24.03 8.31
N ALA A 10 -50.46 -24.56 7.09
CA ALA A 10 -49.36 -24.55 6.12
C ALA A 10 -48.95 -23.11 5.73
N ALA A 11 -49.93 -22.22 5.51
CA ALA A 11 -49.66 -20.81 5.24
C ALA A 11 -48.98 -20.10 6.41
N ALA A 12 -49.43 -20.34 7.65
CA ALA A 12 -48.81 -19.77 8.84
C ALA A 12 -47.36 -20.26 9.02
N LEU A 13 -47.10 -21.54 8.76
CA LEU A 13 -45.76 -22.13 8.84
C LEU A 13 -44.83 -21.55 7.76
N ALA A 14 -45.35 -21.37 6.54
CA ALA A 14 -44.60 -20.75 5.44
C ALA A 14 -44.24 -19.28 5.75
N ILE A 15 -45.18 -18.52 6.33
CA ILE A 15 -44.93 -17.12 6.75
C ILE A 15 -43.90 -17.07 7.88
N ALA A 16 -44.03 -17.92 8.89
CA ALA A 16 -43.07 -17.99 10.00
C ALA A 16 -41.66 -18.37 9.52
N ALA A 17 -41.56 -19.35 8.61
CA ALA A 17 -40.30 -19.75 7.99
C ALA A 17 -39.69 -18.61 7.15
N ALA A 18 -40.52 -17.90 6.37
CA ALA A 18 -40.07 -16.75 5.58
C ALA A 18 -39.55 -15.63 6.49
N LEU A 19 -40.29 -15.24 7.54
CA LEU A 19 -39.86 -14.21 8.49
C LEU A 19 -38.60 -14.61 9.25
N GLY A 20 -38.49 -15.88 9.67
CA GLY A 20 -37.29 -16.42 10.29
C GLY A 20 -36.07 -16.36 9.37
N TYR A 21 -36.22 -16.76 8.10
CA TYR A 21 -35.16 -16.67 7.09
C TYR A 21 -34.73 -15.22 6.84
N TRP A 22 -35.69 -14.30 6.69
CA TRP A 22 -35.42 -12.88 6.50
C TRP A 22 -34.66 -12.28 7.69
N GLY A 23 -35.09 -12.56 8.92
CA GLY A 23 -34.42 -12.10 10.14
C GLY A 23 -32.98 -12.59 10.23
N VAL A 24 -32.74 -13.89 10.00
CA VAL A 24 -31.38 -14.46 10.01
C VAL A 24 -30.52 -13.90 8.88
N SER A 25 -31.08 -13.70 7.68
CA SER A 25 -30.33 -13.14 6.55
C SER A 25 -29.92 -11.68 6.79
N ALA A 26 -30.81 -10.86 7.34
CA ALA A 26 -30.53 -9.47 7.68
C ALA A 26 -29.49 -9.38 8.80
N TYR A 27 -29.59 -10.23 9.82
CA TYR A 27 -28.61 -10.32 10.89
C TYR A 27 -27.22 -10.70 10.36
N ARG A 28 -27.11 -11.77 9.56
CA ARG A 28 -25.84 -12.21 8.95
C ARG A 28 -25.22 -11.11 8.07
N LYS A 29 -26.04 -10.38 7.31
CA LYS A 29 -25.58 -9.25 6.50
C LYS A 29 -25.05 -8.11 7.37
N SER A 30 -25.73 -7.78 8.46
CA SER A 30 -25.30 -6.74 9.40
C SER A 30 -23.98 -7.11 10.09
N GLU A 31 -23.85 -8.34 10.58
CA GLU A 31 -22.62 -8.80 11.22
C GLU A 31 -21.44 -8.84 10.25
N LEU A 32 -21.65 -9.33 9.02
CA LEU A 32 -20.64 -9.25 7.96
C LEU A 32 -20.24 -7.80 7.70
N GLN A 33 -21.20 -6.89 7.58
CA GLN A 33 -20.91 -5.49 7.30
C GLN A 33 -20.09 -4.85 8.42
N LYS A 34 -20.42 -5.10 9.69
CA LYS A 34 -19.62 -4.59 10.83
C LYS A 34 -18.19 -5.13 10.80
N ALA A 35 -18.02 -6.43 10.60
CA ALA A 35 -16.70 -7.07 10.57
C ALA A 35 -15.84 -6.53 9.43
N VAL A 36 -16.39 -6.45 8.21
CA VAL A 36 -15.66 -5.90 7.05
C VAL A 36 -15.33 -4.42 7.27
N THR A 37 -16.27 -3.63 7.79
CA THR A 37 -16.02 -2.21 8.08
C THR A 37 -14.88 -2.03 9.08
N ALA A 38 -14.80 -2.84 10.14
CA ALA A 38 -13.70 -2.75 11.11
C ALA A 38 -12.33 -3.03 10.47
N LEU A 39 -12.24 -4.05 9.60
CA LEU A 39 -11.00 -4.36 8.88
C LEU A 39 -10.59 -3.23 7.92
N VAL A 40 -11.59 -2.65 7.24
CA VAL A 40 -11.39 -1.54 6.30
C VAL A 40 -10.96 -0.27 7.02
N GLU A 41 -11.55 0.03 8.17
CA GLU A 41 -11.22 1.19 9.01
C GLU A 41 -9.77 1.11 9.47
N ASP A 42 -9.33 0.02 10.11
CA ASP A 42 -7.94 -0.12 10.54
C ASP A 42 -6.97 -0.12 9.34
N THR A 43 -7.33 -0.76 8.21
CA THR A 43 -6.54 -0.69 6.97
C THR A 43 -6.37 0.75 6.48
N SER A 44 -7.44 1.55 6.57
CA SER A 44 -7.46 2.95 6.18
C SER A 44 -6.63 3.81 7.12
N GLU A 45 -6.73 3.59 8.44
CA GLU A 45 -5.92 4.28 9.44
C GLU A 45 -4.42 4.02 9.22
N ARG A 46 -4.04 2.77 8.92
CA ARG A 46 -2.65 2.42 8.60
C ARG A 46 -2.14 3.11 7.34
N LEU A 47 -2.96 3.16 6.29
CA LEU A 47 -2.60 3.89 5.07
C LEU A 47 -2.45 5.39 5.34
N GLN A 48 -3.38 5.96 6.11
CA GLN A 48 -3.32 7.37 6.51
C GLN A 48 -2.07 7.68 7.33
N ALA A 49 -1.71 6.81 8.28
CA ALA A 49 -0.48 6.92 9.05
C ALA A 49 0.76 6.83 8.14
N ALA A 50 0.77 5.92 7.18
CA ALA A 50 1.86 5.79 6.21
C ALA A 50 2.05 7.03 5.32
N PHE A 51 0.98 7.71 4.95
CA PHE A 51 1.07 9.00 4.24
C PHE A 51 1.72 10.09 5.09
N ALA A 52 1.61 10.02 6.42
CA ALA A 52 2.25 10.96 7.34
C ALA A 52 3.73 10.63 7.62
N ILE A 53 4.17 9.38 7.44
CA ILE A 53 5.55 8.95 7.76
C ILE A 53 6.60 9.74 6.96
N GLU A 54 6.32 10.11 5.70
CA GLU A 54 7.24 10.91 4.88
C GLU A 54 7.51 12.33 5.43
N THR A 55 6.65 12.82 6.33
CA THR A 55 6.80 14.13 6.99
C THR A 55 7.51 14.05 8.34
N GLY A 56 7.78 12.83 8.83
CA GLY A 56 8.40 12.61 10.13
C GLY A 56 9.92 12.79 10.12
N THR A 57 10.49 13.03 11.30
CA THR A 57 11.94 13.14 11.54
C THR A 57 12.61 11.80 11.87
N ALA A 58 11.87 10.70 11.81
CA ALA A 58 12.35 9.39 12.23
C ALA A 58 13.49 8.87 11.34
N PRO A 59 14.44 8.09 11.90
CA PRO A 59 15.48 7.42 11.12
C PRO A 59 14.90 6.56 9.99
N ALA A 60 15.63 6.48 8.88
CA ALA A 60 15.14 5.83 7.65
C ALA A 60 14.81 4.33 7.85
N ASP A 61 15.60 3.60 8.64
CA ASP A 61 15.38 2.18 8.92
C ASP A 61 14.12 1.94 9.76
N GLN A 62 13.85 2.81 10.73
CA GLN A 62 12.62 2.76 11.53
C GLN A 62 11.39 3.09 10.69
N THR A 63 11.54 3.95 9.69
CA THR A 63 10.49 4.26 8.72
C THR A 63 10.16 3.06 7.83
N VAL A 64 11.17 2.34 7.33
CA VAL A 64 10.97 1.11 6.56
C VAL A 64 10.26 0.05 7.42
N GLY A 65 10.75 -0.21 8.63
CA GLY A 65 10.14 -1.18 9.54
C GLY A 65 8.66 -0.91 9.80
N ARG A 66 8.30 0.35 10.13
CA ARG A 66 6.89 0.72 10.34
C ARG A 66 6.00 0.50 9.12
N LEU A 67 6.51 0.80 7.91
CA LEU A 67 5.75 0.57 6.68
C LEU A 67 5.55 -0.93 6.40
N ASP A 68 6.55 -1.75 6.69
CA ASP A 68 6.44 -3.21 6.60
C ASP A 68 5.44 -3.76 7.62
N ASP A 69 5.48 -3.28 8.87
CA ASP A 69 4.55 -3.67 9.92
C ASP A 69 3.11 -3.34 9.50
N HIS A 70 2.86 -2.13 9.00
CA HIS A 70 1.55 -1.77 8.44
C HIS A 70 1.15 -2.70 7.29
N ALA A 71 2.05 -3.02 6.37
CA ALA A 71 1.76 -3.91 5.25
C ALA A 71 1.46 -5.35 5.70
N GLN A 72 2.12 -5.84 6.76
CA GLN A 72 1.89 -7.16 7.34
C GLN A 72 0.53 -7.24 8.05
N GLU A 73 0.15 -6.21 8.79
CA GLU A 73 -1.17 -6.18 9.44
C GLU A 73 -2.30 -6.13 8.39
N VAL A 74 -2.14 -5.36 7.31
CA VAL A 74 -3.12 -5.39 6.21
C VAL A 74 -3.16 -6.76 5.52
N ASP A 75 -2.04 -7.48 5.41
CA ASP A 75 -2.01 -8.85 4.89
C ASP A 75 -2.83 -9.81 5.78
N LYS A 76 -2.73 -9.67 7.11
CA LYS A 76 -3.58 -10.43 8.05
C LYS A 76 -5.06 -10.11 7.85
N HIS A 77 -5.40 -8.84 7.67
CA HIS A 77 -6.79 -8.44 7.44
C HIS A 77 -7.35 -8.99 6.12
N VAL A 78 -6.54 -9.05 5.05
CA VAL A 78 -6.94 -9.70 3.79
C VAL A 78 -7.21 -11.20 4.00
N LEU A 79 -6.37 -11.88 4.80
CA LEU A 79 -6.59 -13.28 5.13
C LEU A 79 -7.85 -13.48 5.99
N GLU A 80 -8.09 -12.59 6.95
CA GLU A 80 -9.30 -12.61 7.78
C GLU A 80 -10.56 -12.41 6.93
N LEU A 81 -10.56 -11.42 6.04
CA LEU A 81 -11.65 -11.16 5.09
C LEU A 81 -11.94 -12.39 4.21
N ARG A 82 -10.90 -13.06 3.71
CA ARG A 82 -11.04 -14.29 2.91
C ARG A 82 -11.58 -15.48 3.70
N GLY A 83 -11.40 -15.47 5.03
CA GLY A 83 -12.00 -16.43 5.94
C GLY A 83 -13.49 -16.19 6.20
N MET A 84 -14.01 -14.99 5.87
CA MET A 84 -15.42 -14.66 6.05
C MET A 84 -16.29 -15.25 4.92
N SER A 85 -17.54 -15.58 5.24
CA SER A 85 -18.52 -15.95 4.22
C SER A 85 -18.97 -14.72 3.45
N ALA A 86 -18.65 -14.64 2.16
CA ALA A 86 -19.09 -13.56 1.27
C ALA A 86 -20.56 -13.64 0.87
N SER A 87 -21.23 -14.78 1.12
CA SER A 87 -22.62 -15.03 0.68
C SER A 87 -23.63 -13.94 1.10
N PRO A 88 -23.59 -13.40 2.34
CA PRO A 88 -24.53 -12.36 2.76
C PRO A 88 -24.38 -11.02 2.02
N ASN A 89 -23.17 -10.69 1.52
CA ASN A 89 -22.92 -9.47 0.78
C ASN A 89 -21.60 -9.54 -0.03
N ARG A 90 -21.64 -10.24 -1.16
CA ARG A 90 -20.44 -10.48 -1.97
C ARG A 90 -19.81 -9.20 -2.52
N ALA A 91 -20.63 -8.25 -2.97
CA ALA A 91 -20.14 -6.98 -3.52
C ALA A 91 -19.30 -6.19 -2.51
N LEU A 92 -19.72 -6.15 -1.24
CA LEU A 92 -18.95 -5.52 -0.16
C LEU A 92 -17.61 -6.23 0.05
N VAL A 93 -17.60 -7.56 0.12
CA VAL A 93 -16.38 -8.34 0.36
C VAL A 93 -15.39 -8.20 -0.80
N ASP A 94 -15.87 -8.31 -2.05
CA ASP A 94 -15.03 -8.15 -3.24
C ASP A 94 -14.43 -6.72 -3.31
N ALA A 95 -15.22 -5.69 -3.02
CA ALA A 95 -14.74 -4.30 -2.98
C ALA A 95 -13.75 -4.04 -1.83
N ALA A 96 -13.99 -4.63 -0.66
CA ALA A 96 -13.08 -4.53 0.48
C ALA A 96 -11.76 -5.23 0.20
N GLU A 97 -11.78 -6.42 -0.41
CA GLU A 97 -10.57 -7.15 -0.78
C GLU A 97 -9.74 -6.34 -1.80
N GLU A 98 -10.37 -5.80 -2.84
CA GLU A 98 -9.69 -4.96 -3.84
C GLU A 98 -9.03 -3.74 -3.18
N TYR A 99 -9.74 -3.05 -2.28
CA TYR A 99 -9.21 -1.92 -1.54
C TYR A 99 -8.02 -2.31 -0.67
N MET A 100 -8.15 -3.35 0.15
CA MET A 100 -7.10 -3.77 1.09
C MET A 100 -5.86 -4.30 0.38
N LEU A 101 -6.03 -5.01 -0.75
CA LEU A 101 -4.91 -5.39 -1.61
C LEU A 101 -4.20 -4.18 -2.22
N THR A 102 -4.95 -3.16 -2.63
CA THR A 102 -4.40 -1.89 -3.13
C THR A 102 -3.59 -1.19 -2.03
N VAL A 103 -4.15 -1.06 -0.82
CA VAL A 103 -3.46 -0.47 0.34
C VAL A 103 -2.17 -1.22 0.67
N ARG A 104 -2.23 -2.55 0.77
CA ARG A 104 -1.06 -3.41 1.00
C ARG A 104 0.02 -3.18 -0.05
N GLN A 105 -0.36 -3.10 -1.32
CA GLN A 105 0.57 -2.88 -2.42
C GLN A 105 1.24 -1.50 -2.30
N ILE A 106 0.47 -0.45 -1.95
CA ILE A 106 1.01 0.90 -1.70
C ILE A 106 2.02 0.87 -0.56
N LEU A 107 1.67 0.30 0.60
CA LEU A 107 2.56 0.23 1.77
C LEU A 107 3.87 -0.49 1.46
N ARG A 108 3.82 -1.65 0.78
CA ARG A 108 5.01 -2.39 0.38
C ARG A 108 5.90 -1.63 -0.60
N ASN A 109 5.29 -0.96 -1.58
CA ASN A 109 6.05 -0.17 -2.56
C ASN A 109 6.64 1.10 -1.95
N GLN A 110 5.96 1.69 -0.96
CA GLN A 110 6.50 2.80 -0.19
C GLN A 110 7.72 2.33 0.62
N ALA A 111 7.61 1.21 1.34
CA ALA A 111 8.75 0.62 2.07
C ALA A 111 9.93 0.30 1.13
N ALA A 112 9.67 -0.32 -0.02
CA ALA A 112 10.69 -0.62 -1.02
C ALA A 112 11.37 0.65 -1.55
N SER A 113 10.59 1.66 -1.92
CA SER A 113 11.12 2.96 -2.39
C SER A 113 12.05 3.61 -1.35
N HIS A 114 11.67 3.56 -0.07
CA HIS A 114 12.52 4.02 1.03
C HIS A 114 13.82 3.22 1.15
N ARG A 115 13.76 1.88 1.08
CA ARG A 115 14.97 1.02 1.12
C ARG A 115 15.92 1.34 -0.03
N TYR A 116 15.42 1.44 -1.25
CA TYR A 116 16.25 1.76 -2.42
C TYR A 116 16.84 3.16 -2.32
N ARG A 117 16.11 4.14 -1.79
CA ARG A 117 16.65 5.49 -1.55
C ARG A 117 17.82 5.47 -0.56
N ILE A 118 17.77 4.64 0.48
CA ILE A 118 18.88 4.46 1.44
C ILE A 118 20.10 3.88 0.71
N GLN A 119 19.90 2.87 -0.14
CA GLN A 119 20.97 2.26 -0.94
C GLN A 119 21.63 3.26 -1.89
N VAL A 120 20.84 4.02 -2.66
CA VAL A 120 21.36 5.09 -3.53
C VAL A 120 22.17 6.10 -2.73
N SER A 121 21.67 6.52 -1.57
CA SER A 121 22.37 7.49 -0.71
C SER A 121 23.70 6.94 -0.18
N ALA A 122 23.75 5.64 0.15
CA ALA A 122 24.97 4.97 0.58
C ALA A 122 25.98 4.85 -0.57
N SER A 123 25.53 4.46 -1.76
CA SER A 123 26.36 4.34 -2.96
C SER A 123 26.88 5.69 -3.47
N ASP A 124 26.08 6.76 -3.40
CA ASP A 124 26.51 8.13 -3.72
C ASP A 124 27.61 8.58 -2.76
N ARG A 125 27.41 8.38 -1.45
CA ARG A 125 28.43 8.71 -0.44
C ARG A 125 29.73 7.92 -0.67
N ALA A 126 29.62 6.61 -0.88
CA ALA A 126 30.78 5.76 -1.13
C ALA A 126 31.55 6.20 -2.38
N LEU A 127 30.86 6.56 -3.46
CA LEU A 127 31.49 7.09 -4.66
C LEU A 127 32.20 8.42 -4.37
N ARG A 128 31.53 9.37 -3.71
CA ARG A 128 32.14 10.68 -3.38
C ARG A 128 33.37 10.53 -2.50
N ASP A 129 33.32 9.65 -1.51
CA ASP A 129 34.43 9.41 -0.60
C ASP A 129 35.61 8.74 -1.33
N HIS A 130 35.34 7.77 -2.20
CA HIS A 130 36.36 7.18 -3.09
C HIS A 130 37.02 8.23 -4.00
N MET A 131 36.21 9.14 -4.55
CA MET A 131 36.71 10.23 -5.41
C MET A 131 37.57 11.25 -4.65
N ARG A 132 37.29 11.47 -3.36
CA ARG A 132 38.05 12.38 -2.49
C ARG A 132 39.32 11.78 -1.90
N ALA A 133 39.32 10.47 -1.61
CA ALA A 133 40.41 9.82 -0.90
C ALA A 133 41.72 9.69 -1.72
N ALA A 134 41.65 9.80 -3.06
CA ALA A 134 42.80 9.58 -3.90
C ALA A 134 43.75 10.79 -3.98
N LYS A 135 44.98 10.59 -3.48
CA LYS A 135 46.13 11.48 -3.77
C LYS A 135 46.70 11.28 -5.18
N ARG A 136 46.53 10.09 -5.78
CA ARG A 136 46.99 9.74 -7.13
C ARG A 136 46.01 8.74 -7.76
N ARG A 137 45.61 8.96 -9.01
CA ARG A 137 44.62 8.14 -9.73
C ARG A 137 45.32 7.01 -10.50
N SER A 138 45.57 5.88 -9.83
CA SER A 138 46.15 4.68 -10.45
C SER A 138 45.10 3.91 -11.29
N ALA A 139 45.55 2.95 -12.09
CA ALA A 139 44.65 2.06 -12.82
C ALA A 139 43.70 1.28 -11.87
N SER A 140 44.20 0.83 -10.70
CA SER A 140 43.37 0.18 -9.68
C SER A 140 42.30 1.13 -9.13
N TRP A 141 42.66 2.38 -8.85
CA TRP A 141 41.72 3.39 -8.39
C TRP A 141 40.62 3.68 -9.43
N ILE A 142 40.97 3.75 -10.72
CA ILE A 142 40.00 3.94 -11.82
C ILE A 142 39.01 2.77 -11.85
N GLN A 143 39.48 1.53 -11.74
CA GLN A 143 38.62 0.34 -11.72
C GLN A 143 37.64 0.36 -10.54
N GLU A 144 38.10 0.77 -9.36
CA GLU A 144 37.23 0.92 -8.18
C GLU A 144 36.22 2.06 -8.33
N ALA A 145 36.61 3.17 -8.95
CA ALA A 145 35.72 4.28 -9.24
C ALA A 145 34.60 3.86 -10.22
N LEU A 146 34.94 3.10 -11.27
CA LEU A 146 33.96 2.52 -12.20
C LEU A 146 33.00 1.58 -11.47
N ARG A 147 33.50 0.65 -10.64
CA ARG A 147 32.64 -0.24 -9.84
C ARG A 147 31.73 0.51 -8.85
N ALA A 148 32.21 1.60 -8.25
CA ALA A 148 31.39 2.43 -7.37
C ALA A 148 30.30 3.17 -8.16
N LYS A 149 30.63 3.68 -9.35
CA LYS A 149 29.67 4.28 -10.27
C LYS A 149 28.61 3.27 -10.73
N ASP A 150 29.01 2.08 -11.16
CA ASP A 150 28.09 1.03 -11.62
C ASP A 150 27.11 0.61 -10.51
N ARG A 151 27.59 0.51 -9.27
CA ARG A 151 26.73 0.26 -8.11
C ARG A 151 25.70 1.38 -7.89
N LEU A 152 26.15 2.64 -7.92
CA LEU A 152 25.24 3.79 -7.81
C LEU A 152 24.18 3.78 -8.92
N GLU A 153 24.57 3.47 -10.16
CA GLU A 153 23.64 3.43 -11.29
C GLU A 153 22.62 2.31 -11.16
N LYS A 154 23.05 1.13 -10.71
CA LYS A 154 22.16 0.01 -10.40
C LYS A 154 21.16 0.37 -9.30
N ASP A 155 21.63 0.87 -8.17
CA ASP A 155 20.76 1.23 -7.04
C ASP A 155 19.77 2.34 -7.44
N TYR A 156 20.22 3.29 -8.26
CA TYR A 156 19.36 4.36 -8.78
C TYR A 156 18.30 3.83 -9.75
N PHE A 157 18.64 2.87 -10.60
CA PHE A 157 17.69 2.21 -11.48
C PHE A 157 16.59 1.50 -10.67
N ASP A 158 16.98 0.73 -9.65
CA ASP A 158 16.05 -0.01 -8.79
C ASP A 158 15.14 0.95 -8.01
N TYR A 159 15.70 2.06 -7.47
CA TYR A 159 14.92 3.13 -6.86
C TYR A 159 13.91 3.75 -7.83
N ARG A 160 14.33 4.10 -9.05
CA ARG A 160 13.47 4.75 -10.04
C ARG A 160 12.28 3.87 -10.40
N LEU A 161 12.52 2.57 -10.61
CA LEU A 161 11.47 1.60 -10.89
C LEU A 161 10.46 1.52 -9.74
N SER A 162 10.95 1.45 -8.49
CA SER A 162 10.09 1.39 -7.31
C SER A 162 9.29 2.68 -7.07
N ALA A 163 9.91 3.84 -7.26
CA ALA A 163 9.23 5.14 -7.12
C ALA A 163 8.15 5.34 -8.18
N GLU A 164 8.39 4.90 -9.42
CA GLU A 164 7.40 4.93 -10.50
C GLU A 164 6.23 3.97 -10.22
N ALA A 165 6.52 2.75 -9.76
CA ALA A 165 5.49 1.79 -9.37
C ALA A 165 4.60 2.33 -8.24
N LEU A 166 5.21 2.95 -7.21
CA LEU A 166 4.48 3.61 -6.12
C LEU A 166 3.58 4.74 -6.66
N ALA A 167 4.11 5.60 -7.54
CA ALA A 167 3.35 6.72 -8.09
C ALA A 167 2.13 6.25 -8.90
N ARG A 168 2.23 5.14 -9.63
CA ARG A 168 1.11 4.52 -10.36
C ARG A 168 0.08 3.92 -9.41
N LEU A 169 0.51 3.27 -8.33
CA LEU A 169 -0.41 2.72 -7.33
C LEU A 169 -1.22 3.83 -6.64
N LEU A 170 -0.56 4.92 -6.26
CA LEU A 170 -1.21 6.09 -5.66
C LEU A 170 -2.16 6.80 -6.64
N GLU A 171 -1.88 6.73 -7.94
CA GLU A 171 -2.78 7.22 -8.99
C GLU A 171 -4.03 6.34 -9.15
N SER A 172 -3.91 5.03 -8.99
CA SER A 172 -5.05 4.09 -9.06
C SER A 172 -5.88 4.00 -7.76
N TYR A 173 -5.35 4.49 -6.64
CA TYR A 173 -6.02 4.43 -5.33
C TYR A 173 -7.46 5.00 -5.32
N PRO A 174 -7.77 6.15 -5.96
CA PRO A 174 -9.11 6.71 -5.97
C PRO A 174 -10.17 5.75 -6.53
N ASP A 175 -9.83 4.90 -7.50
CA ASP A 175 -10.77 3.95 -8.10
C ASP A 175 -11.18 2.86 -7.10
N ALA A 176 -10.20 2.25 -6.42
CA ALA A 176 -10.45 1.26 -5.37
C ALA A 176 -11.23 1.87 -4.20
N ARG A 177 -10.86 3.10 -3.78
CA ARG A 177 -11.56 3.86 -2.73
C ARG A 177 -13.02 4.12 -3.11
N LYS A 178 -13.27 4.58 -4.33
CA LYS A 178 -14.62 4.91 -4.81
C LYS A 178 -15.55 3.70 -4.81
N LYS A 179 -15.07 2.53 -5.25
CA LYS A 179 -15.84 1.28 -5.23
C LYS A 179 -16.29 0.91 -3.81
N LEU A 180 -15.37 0.93 -2.85
CA LEU A 180 -15.67 0.57 -1.47
C LEU A 180 -16.52 1.63 -0.75
N ALA A 181 -16.33 2.92 -1.07
CA ALA A 181 -17.09 4.02 -0.49
C ALA A 181 -18.60 3.90 -0.71
N LEU A 182 -19.04 3.22 -1.78
CA LEU A 182 -20.46 2.94 -2.05
C LEU A 182 -21.08 2.00 -0.99
N HIS A 183 -20.27 1.26 -0.23
CA HIS A 183 -20.73 0.28 0.75
C HIS A 183 -20.53 0.72 2.20
N VAL A 184 -19.43 1.40 2.51
CA VAL A 184 -19.07 1.78 3.90
C VAL A 184 -19.04 3.29 4.14
N GLY A 185 -19.18 4.10 3.09
CA GLY A 185 -19.03 5.56 3.15
C GLY A 185 -17.57 6.00 3.06
N GLY A 186 -17.31 7.05 2.29
CA GLY A 186 -15.94 7.51 2.00
C GLY A 186 -15.18 8.14 3.17
N ALA A 187 -15.87 8.49 4.27
CA ALA A 187 -15.27 9.09 5.46
C ALA A 187 -14.46 8.09 6.30
N LEU A 188 -14.75 6.79 6.18
CA LEU A 188 -14.00 5.72 6.85
C LEU A 188 -12.72 5.32 6.09
N LEU A 189 -12.54 5.85 4.87
CA LEU A 189 -11.44 5.47 4.00
C LEU A 189 -10.33 6.51 4.04
N ALA A 190 -9.08 6.08 3.86
CA ALA A 190 -7.93 6.99 3.84
C ALA A 190 -8.11 8.10 2.78
N ASP A 191 -7.64 9.29 3.12
CA ASP A 191 -7.94 10.49 2.37
C ASP A 191 -7.27 10.49 0.98
N GLU A 192 -8.07 10.84 -0.03
CA GLU A 192 -7.64 10.91 -1.42
C GLU A 192 -6.68 12.10 -1.66
N ALA A 193 -6.87 13.21 -0.93
CA ALA A 193 -5.95 14.33 -1.00
C ALA A 193 -4.58 13.98 -0.38
N ALA A 194 -4.59 13.17 0.68
CA ALA A 194 -3.36 12.61 1.26
C ALA A 194 -2.63 11.68 0.28
N ALA A 195 -3.35 10.79 -0.42
CA ALA A 195 -2.77 9.93 -1.47
C ALA A 195 -2.17 10.75 -2.63
N THR A 196 -2.89 11.78 -3.09
CA THR A 196 -2.41 12.70 -4.13
C THR A 196 -1.14 13.44 -3.69
N SER A 197 -1.12 13.90 -2.44
CA SER A 197 0.05 14.56 -1.86
C SER A 197 1.24 13.61 -1.74
N ALA A 198 1.01 12.37 -1.32
CA ALA A 198 2.03 11.33 -1.28
C ALA A 198 2.61 11.05 -2.68
N ARG A 199 1.76 10.95 -3.72
CA ARG A 199 2.20 10.77 -5.10
C ARG A 199 3.11 11.90 -5.56
N ARG A 200 2.71 13.14 -5.28
CA ARG A 200 3.52 14.33 -5.62
C ARG A 200 4.88 14.27 -4.92
N ARG A 201 4.93 13.94 -3.63
CA ARG A 201 6.19 13.82 -2.88
C ARG A 201 7.09 12.70 -3.40
N ALA A 202 6.53 11.55 -3.77
CA ALA A 202 7.27 10.46 -4.38
C ALA A 202 7.95 10.91 -5.69
N LEU A 203 7.19 11.58 -6.58
CA LEU A 203 7.69 12.10 -7.85
C LEU A 203 8.74 13.20 -7.65
N ASP A 204 8.52 14.13 -6.73
CA ASP A 204 9.47 15.20 -6.44
C ASP A 204 10.76 14.66 -5.81
N SER A 205 10.66 13.64 -4.95
CA SER A 205 11.83 12.93 -4.42
C SER A 205 12.61 12.22 -5.52
N ALA A 206 11.91 11.59 -6.46
CA ALA A 206 12.56 10.92 -7.59
C ALA A 206 13.32 11.91 -8.49
N ARG A 207 12.73 13.09 -8.76
CA ARG A 207 13.37 14.17 -9.51
C ARG A 207 14.60 14.72 -8.79
N ARG A 208 14.51 14.95 -7.48
CA ARG A 208 15.65 15.42 -6.67
C ARG A 208 16.80 14.41 -6.71
N LEU A 209 16.51 13.14 -6.48
CA LEU A 209 17.53 12.09 -6.47
C LEU A 209 18.17 11.90 -7.86
N ALA A 210 17.39 12.06 -8.94
CA ALA A 210 17.93 12.08 -10.30
C ALA A 210 19.01 13.16 -10.48
N GLY A 211 18.76 14.38 -9.98
CA GLY A 211 19.73 15.47 -10.03
C GLY A 211 20.95 15.27 -9.13
N GLU A 212 20.80 14.55 -8.01
CA GLU A 212 21.93 14.14 -7.15
C GLU A 212 22.83 13.10 -7.83
N VAL A 213 22.21 12.06 -8.41
CA VAL A 213 22.92 11.01 -9.14
C VAL A 213 23.62 11.56 -10.38
N GLU A 214 22.99 12.49 -11.11
CA GLU A 214 23.62 13.11 -12.27
C GLU A 214 24.86 13.92 -11.89
N ARG A 215 24.81 14.67 -10.78
CA ARG A 215 26.00 15.34 -10.23
C ARG A 215 27.08 14.33 -9.83
N ALA A 216 26.70 13.19 -9.27
CA ALA A 216 27.65 12.13 -8.90
C ALA A 216 28.31 11.48 -10.12
N ARG A 217 27.55 11.25 -11.20
CA ARG A 217 28.09 10.76 -12.48
C ARG A 217 29.14 11.70 -13.06
N GLN A 218 28.89 13.01 -12.99
CA GLN A 218 29.83 14.03 -13.47
C GLN A 218 31.13 14.05 -12.67
N LEU A 219 31.10 13.72 -11.37
CA LEU A 219 32.31 13.57 -10.57
C LEU A 219 33.17 12.40 -11.05
N ALA A 220 32.53 11.29 -11.41
CA ALA A 220 33.17 10.06 -11.87
C ALA A 220 33.45 10.04 -13.38
N ALA A 221 33.18 11.14 -14.10
CA ALA A 221 33.58 11.29 -15.49
C ALA A 221 35.11 11.45 -15.56
N VAL A 222 35.82 10.32 -15.59
CA VAL A 222 37.25 10.28 -15.85
C VAL A 222 37.48 10.83 -17.25
N ARG A 223 38.17 11.97 -17.34
CA ARG A 223 38.82 12.44 -18.58
C ARG A 223 40.17 11.76 -18.71
#